data_AF-A0A2A4F1X9-F1
#
_entry.id   AF-A0A2A4F1X9-F1
#
_cell.length_a   1.000
_cell.length_b   1.000
_cell.length_c   1.000
_cell.angle_alpha   90.00
_cell.angle_beta   90.00
_cell.angle_gamma   90.00
#
_symmetry.space_group_name_H-M   'P 1'
#
loop_
_entity.id
_entity.type
_entity.pdbx_description
1 polymer ?
#
loop_
_entity_poly.entity_id
_entity_poly.type
_entity_poly.pdbx_seq_one_letter_code
_entity_poly.pdbx_strand_id
1 'polypeptide(L)'
;MKPRKSVRSKVASGAIFIDAGAEEAIVPALWSQDTFIEKAGGSEIIGQMWAFPDKKGRPCCLIPEATALFQEQCEALLGRRRERMLFYIARCYRYERPQAGRYREFSQLGFEYLCPDPQQAAVRSQAIAAGFFDSLGLRYVVDDAARRGLSYYLDGRGFEMRCTELGAQQQVAGGGAYREGAGFGIGAERLLLAMTAQGIDSLSP
;
A
#
# COMPACT_ATOMS: atom_id res chain seq x y z
N MET A 1 36.03 -4.24 -24.98
CA MET A 1 35.00 -3.82 -24.02
C MET A 1 33.64 -4.24 -24.57
N LYS A 2 32.92 -5.19 -23.94
CA LYS A 2 31.61 -5.64 -24.46
C LYS A 2 30.57 -4.54 -24.25
N PRO A 3 29.68 -4.24 -25.23
CA PRO A 3 28.69 -3.19 -25.08
C PRO A 3 27.66 -3.62 -24.01
N ARG A 4 27.49 -2.80 -22.98
CA ARG A 4 26.37 -2.95 -22.03
C ARG A 4 25.08 -2.77 -22.83
N LYS A 5 24.21 -3.78 -22.82
CA LYS A 5 22.86 -3.67 -23.39
C LYS A 5 22.16 -2.52 -22.67
N SER A 6 21.79 -1.49 -23.42
CA SER A 6 20.87 -0.44 -22.98
C SER A 6 19.55 -1.12 -22.63
N VAL A 7 19.27 -1.22 -21.33
CA VAL A 7 17.92 -1.49 -20.83
C VAL A 7 17.16 -0.20 -21.10
N ARG A 8 16.27 -0.22 -22.09
CA ARG A 8 15.31 0.88 -22.28
C ARG A 8 14.44 0.93 -21.02
N SER A 9 14.67 1.94 -20.19
CA SER A 9 13.78 2.39 -19.13
C SER A 9 12.39 2.59 -19.75
N LYS A 10 11.49 1.61 -19.54
CA LYS A 10 10.06 1.85 -19.74
C LYS A 10 9.62 2.65 -18.52
N VAL A 11 9.07 3.83 -18.75
CA VAL A 11 8.58 4.80 -17.75
C VAL A 11 7.97 4.07 -16.55
N ALA A 12 8.70 4.08 -15.44
CA ALA A 12 8.45 3.27 -14.25
C ALA A 12 7.89 4.14 -13.12
N SER A 13 6.62 4.52 -13.21
CA SER A 13 5.89 5.06 -12.05
C SER A 13 4.39 5.09 -12.37
N GLY A 14 3.62 4.14 -11.81
CA GLY A 14 2.15 4.07 -11.93
C GLY A 14 1.60 3.38 -13.18
N ALA A 15 2.30 3.44 -14.31
CA ALA A 15 1.84 2.84 -15.59
C ALA A 15 1.51 1.35 -15.48
N ILE A 16 2.24 0.58 -14.66
CA ILE A 16 1.99 -0.84 -14.48
C ILE A 16 0.59 -1.16 -13.90
N PHE A 17 0.04 -0.28 -13.04
CA PHE A 17 -1.30 -0.48 -12.50
C PHE A 17 -2.34 -0.23 -13.58
N ILE A 18 -2.14 0.79 -14.40
CA ILE A 18 -2.99 1.10 -15.55
C ILE A 18 -2.92 -0.04 -16.58
N ASP A 19 -1.73 -0.55 -16.88
CA ASP A 19 -1.52 -1.70 -17.78
C ASP A 19 -2.17 -2.98 -17.23
N ALA A 20 -2.25 -3.13 -15.91
CA ALA A 20 -2.98 -4.20 -15.25
C ALA A 20 -4.51 -4.02 -15.29
N GLY A 21 -5.00 -2.85 -15.75
CA GLY A 21 -6.41 -2.50 -15.85
C GLY A 21 -6.98 -1.77 -14.64
N ALA A 22 -6.13 -1.23 -13.76
CA ALA A 22 -6.56 -0.47 -12.59
C ALA A 22 -6.94 0.97 -12.95
N GLU A 23 -8.00 1.48 -12.32
CA GLU A 23 -8.40 2.88 -12.41
C GLU A 23 -7.82 3.67 -11.23
N GLU A 24 -7.43 4.92 -11.45
CA GLU A 24 -6.95 5.77 -10.36
C GLU A 24 -8.10 6.17 -9.44
N ALA A 25 -7.88 6.07 -8.13
CA ALA A 25 -8.77 6.55 -7.10
C ALA A 25 -8.12 7.69 -6.31
N ILE A 26 -8.87 8.77 -6.10
CA ILE A 26 -8.46 9.87 -5.23
C ILE A 26 -8.89 9.54 -3.81
N VAL A 27 -7.94 9.54 -2.88
CA VAL A 27 -8.17 9.22 -1.47
C VAL A 27 -8.14 10.52 -0.65
N PRO A 28 -9.19 10.82 0.14
CA PRO A 28 -9.20 11.98 1.02
C PRO A 28 -8.21 11.81 2.17
N ALA A 29 -7.51 12.88 2.55
CA ALA A 29 -6.54 12.86 3.65
C ALA A 29 -7.20 12.84 5.05
N LEU A 30 -8.49 13.15 5.14
CA LEU A 30 -9.27 13.24 6.37
C LEU A 30 -10.54 12.42 6.27
N TRP A 31 -10.86 11.65 7.31
CA TRP A 31 -12.05 10.81 7.35
C TRP A 31 -12.60 10.66 8.78
N SER A 32 -13.74 9.99 8.92
CA SER A 32 -14.24 9.57 10.25
C SER A 32 -13.22 8.65 10.90
N GLN A 33 -12.95 8.84 12.20
CA GLN A 33 -12.06 7.91 12.92
C GLN A 33 -12.69 6.52 13.09
N ASP A 34 -14.03 6.46 13.15
CA ASP A 34 -14.77 5.24 13.46
C ASP A 34 -14.51 4.16 12.41
N THR A 35 -14.39 4.55 11.14
CA THR A 35 -13.95 3.71 10.01
C THR A 35 -12.70 2.89 10.34
N PHE A 36 -11.70 3.54 10.92
CA PHE A 36 -10.42 2.89 11.24
C PHE A 36 -10.52 2.10 12.54
N ILE A 37 -11.23 2.59 13.54
CA ILE A 37 -11.42 1.86 14.80
C ILE A 37 -12.12 0.52 14.55
N GLU A 38 -13.21 0.53 13.78
CA GLU A 38 -13.99 -0.67 13.44
C GLU A 38 -13.16 -1.69 12.66
N LYS A 39 -12.39 -1.23 11.65
CA LYS A 39 -11.61 -2.10 10.77
C LYS A 39 -10.27 -2.55 11.37
N ALA A 40 -9.69 -1.76 12.26
CA ALA A 40 -8.40 -2.04 12.85
C ALA A 40 -8.49 -2.88 14.14
N GLY A 41 -9.69 -3.01 14.73
CA GLY A 41 -10.06 -4.02 15.74
C GLY A 41 -9.09 -4.19 16.90
N GLY A 42 -8.60 -3.08 17.46
CA GLY A 42 -7.67 -3.08 18.60
C GLY A 42 -6.18 -3.12 18.23
N SER A 43 -5.83 -3.02 16.96
CA SER A 43 -4.43 -2.94 16.53
C SER A 43 -3.72 -1.67 17.01
N GLU A 44 -2.39 -1.74 17.02
CA GLU A 44 -1.49 -0.64 17.39
C GLU A 44 -1.83 0.68 16.69
N ILE A 45 -2.37 0.61 15.46
CA ILE A 45 -2.65 1.80 14.65
C ILE A 45 -3.64 2.73 15.33
N ILE A 46 -4.58 2.22 16.14
CA ILE A 46 -5.57 3.04 16.86
C ILE A 46 -4.87 4.01 17.81
N GLY A 47 -3.83 3.54 18.52
CA GLY A 47 -3.00 4.39 19.39
C GLY A 47 -2.09 5.36 18.63
N GLN A 48 -1.96 5.20 17.32
CA GLN A 48 -1.13 6.03 16.44
C GLN A 48 -1.95 6.98 15.57
N MET A 49 -3.28 7.04 15.70
CA MET A 49 -4.10 7.92 14.88
C MET A 49 -3.95 9.39 15.29
N TRP A 50 -3.87 10.28 14.30
CA TRP A 50 -4.04 11.71 14.52
C TRP A 50 -5.55 12.04 14.54
N ALA A 51 -6.18 11.78 15.67
CA ALA A 51 -7.61 12.00 15.88
C ALA A 51 -7.92 13.36 16.53
N PHE A 52 -9.00 14.00 16.11
CA PHE A 52 -9.47 15.29 16.63
C PHE A 52 -10.94 15.52 16.30
N PRO A 53 -11.65 16.33 17.12
CA PRO A 53 -13.02 16.73 16.79
C PRO A 53 -13.05 17.74 15.64
N ASP A 54 -14.05 17.64 14.78
CA ASP A 54 -14.39 18.69 13.82
C ASP A 54 -15.10 19.88 14.49
N LYS A 55 -15.49 20.90 13.70
CA LYS A 55 -16.18 22.10 14.20
C LYS A 55 -17.52 21.82 14.91
N LYS A 56 -18.11 20.65 14.72
CA LYS A 56 -19.36 20.21 15.36
C LYS A 56 -19.11 19.15 16.44
N GLY A 57 -17.86 18.90 16.82
CA GLY A 57 -17.50 17.90 17.82
C GLY A 57 -17.54 16.45 17.31
N ARG A 58 -17.70 16.22 16.00
CA ARG A 58 -17.69 14.86 15.44
C ARG A 58 -16.24 14.35 15.39
N PRO A 59 -15.98 13.09 15.75
CA PRO A 59 -14.63 12.58 15.74
C PRO A 59 -14.12 12.36 14.31
N CYS A 60 -12.98 12.94 13.98
CA CYS A 60 -12.32 12.79 12.70
C CYS A 60 -10.85 12.42 12.91
N CYS A 61 -10.18 11.98 11.85
CA CYS A 61 -8.75 11.77 11.88
C CYS A 61 -8.11 12.07 10.51
N LEU A 62 -6.80 12.32 10.53
CA LEU A 62 -5.98 12.15 9.34
C LEU A 62 -5.80 10.64 9.09
N ILE A 63 -5.96 10.20 7.85
CA ILE A 63 -5.99 8.78 7.53
C ILE A 63 -4.62 8.10 7.85
N PRO A 64 -4.59 7.00 8.62
CA PRO A 64 -3.34 6.29 8.93
C PRO A 64 -2.95 5.25 7.87
N GLU A 65 -3.89 4.90 7.00
CA GLU A 65 -3.77 4.05 5.81
C GLU A 65 -5.02 4.26 4.93
N ALA A 66 -5.03 3.75 3.71
CA ALA A 66 -6.12 4.02 2.76
C ALA A 66 -7.08 2.83 2.54
N THR A 67 -6.65 1.60 2.77
CA THR A 67 -7.43 0.38 2.48
C THR A 67 -8.76 0.35 3.24
N ALA A 68 -8.83 0.90 4.46
CA ALA A 68 -10.09 1.00 5.19
C ALA A 68 -11.17 1.76 4.40
N LEU A 69 -10.80 2.80 3.65
CA LEU A 69 -11.75 3.58 2.86
C LEU A 69 -12.29 2.78 1.67
N PHE A 70 -11.45 1.95 1.05
CA PHE A 70 -11.88 1.06 -0.04
C PHE A 70 -12.81 -0.04 0.47
N GLN A 71 -12.56 -0.58 1.66
CA GLN A 71 -13.46 -1.53 2.29
C GLN A 71 -14.80 -0.88 2.66
N GLU A 72 -14.79 0.33 3.25
CA GLU A 72 -16.02 1.05 3.62
C GLU A 72 -16.84 1.45 2.39
N GLN A 73 -16.18 1.93 1.34
CA GLN A 73 -16.84 2.43 0.13
C GLN A 73 -16.97 1.35 -0.96
N CYS A 74 -16.76 0.08 -0.65
CA CYS A 74 -16.70 -1.00 -1.63
C CYS A 74 -17.93 -1.03 -2.55
N GLU A 75 -19.14 -0.96 -1.99
CA GLU A 75 -20.39 -0.97 -2.76
C GLU A 75 -20.47 0.20 -3.75
N ALA A 76 -20.13 1.41 -3.28
CA ALA A 76 -20.15 2.62 -4.10
C ALA A 76 -19.07 2.57 -5.21
N LEU A 77 -17.89 2.04 -4.89
CA LEU A 77 -16.76 1.90 -5.82
C LEU A 77 -17.01 0.82 -6.88
N LEU A 78 -17.68 -0.28 -6.53
CA LEU A 78 -18.09 -1.33 -7.48
C LEU A 78 -19.24 -0.86 -8.37
N GLY A 79 -20.22 -0.13 -7.81
CA GLY A 79 -21.42 0.28 -8.53
C GLY A 79 -22.17 -0.93 -9.09
N ARG A 80 -22.19 -1.08 -10.42
CA ARG A 80 -22.81 -2.23 -11.12
C ARG A 80 -21.81 -3.33 -11.50
N ARG A 81 -20.51 -3.12 -11.28
CA ARG A 81 -19.46 -4.07 -11.64
C ARG A 81 -19.34 -5.13 -10.53
N ARG A 82 -19.00 -6.37 -10.89
CA ARG A 82 -18.72 -7.44 -9.91
C ARG A 82 -17.34 -7.33 -9.30
N GLU A 83 -16.43 -6.68 -10.03
CA GLU A 83 -15.06 -6.50 -9.61
C GLU A 83 -14.51 -5.16 -10.13
N ARG A 84 -13.51 -4.63 -9.44
CA ARG A 84 -12.79 -3.42 -9.85
C ARG A 84 -11.38 -3.42 -9.28
N MET A 85 -10.40 -3.08 -10.11
CA MET A 85 -9.04 -2.81 -9.68
C MET A 85 -8.84 -1.30 -9.61
N LEU A 86 -8.25 -0.84 -8.52
CA LEU A 86 -8.01 0.56 -8.23
C LEU A 86 -6.56 0.74 -7.81
N PHE A 87 -5.98 1.88 -8.10
CA PHE A 87 -4.70 2.29 -7.51
C PHE A 87 -4.80 3.71 -6.99
N TYR A 88 -3.92 4.07 -6.06
CA TYR A 88 -3.91 5.40 -5.46
C TYR A 88 -2.51 5.84 -5.07
N ILE A 89 -2.32 7.16 -5.02
CA ILE A 89 -1.20 7.82 -4.35
C ILE A 89 -1.80 8.67 -3.25
N ALA A 90 -1.50 8.34 -1.99
CA ALA A 90 -2.06 9.02 -0.83
C ALA A 90 -0.97 9.39 0.18
N ARG A 91 -1.23 10.46 0.94
CA ARG A 91 -0.49 10.80 2.15
C ARG A 91 -1.21 10.14 3.33
N CYS A 92 -0.45 9.47 4.18
CA CYS A 92 -0.95 8.77 5.36
C CYS A 92 -0.21 9.27 6.61
N TYR A 93 -0.85 9.17 7.77
CA TYR A 93 -0.39 9.83 9.00
C TYR A 93 -0.40 8.90 10.19
N ARG A 94 0.76 8.70 10.84
CA ARG A 94 0.88 7.88 12.05
C ARG A 94 1.65 8.62 13.13
N TYR A 95 1.13 8.63 14.35
CA TYR A 95 1.76 9.19 15.54
C TYR A 95 2.82 8.22 16.06
N GLU A 96 3.90 8.09 15.30
CA GLU A 96 5.03 7.22 15.63
C GLU A 96 6.33 8.03 15.84
N ARG A 97 7.32 7.40 16.46
CA ARG A 97 8.67 7.96 16.60
C ARG A 97 9.35 7.92 15.24
N PRO A 98 9.81 9.07 14.69
CA PRO A 98 10.51 9.08 13.41
C PRO A 98 11.77 8.20 13.40
N GLN A 99 11.97 7.47 12.31
CA GLN A 99 13.13 6.61 12.02
C GLN A 99 13.45 6.72 10.51
N ALA A 100 14.54 6.11 10.04
CA ALA A 100 14.82 6.07 8.60
C ALA A 100 13.65 5.45 7.82
N GLY A 101 13.10 6.17 6.85
CA GLY A 101 11.94 5.70 6.07
C GLY A 101 10.63 5.57 6.88
N ARG A 102 10.57 6.14 8.10
CA ARG A 102 9.36 6.22 8.94
C ARG A 102 9.17 7.63 9.43
N TYR A 103 8.10 8.24 8.97
CA TYR A 103 7.75 9.62 9.24
C TYR A 103 6.32 9.68 9.77
N ARG A 104 5.97 10.80 10.41
CA ARG A 104 4.61 11.03 10.90
C ARG A 104 3.60 11.28 9.78
N GLU A 105 4.08 11.80 8.66
CA GLU A 105 3.40 11.84 7.36
C GLU A 105 4.27 11.06 6.37
N PHE A 106 3.69 10.14 5.62
CA PHE A 106 4.39 9.34 4.61
C PHE A 106 3.52 9.14 3.37
N SER A 107 4.13 8.79 2.23
CA SER A 107 3.39 8.44 1.01
C SER A 107 3.17 6.96 0.90
N GLN A 108 1.95 6.62 0.50
CA GLN A 108 1.59 5.29 0.08
C GLN A 108 1.18 5.31 -1.38
N LEU A 109 1.84 4.47 -2.17
CA LEU A 109 1.36 4.03 -3.48
C LEU A 109 0.68 2.68 -3.25
N GLY A 110 -0.62 2.58 -3.50
CA GLY A 110 -1.37 1.36 -3.21
C GLY A 110 -2.21 0.88 -4.37
N PHE A 111 -2.62 -0.37 -4.26
CA PHE A 111 -3.47 -1.08 -5.21
C PHE A 111 -4.51 -1.87 -4.44
N GLU A 112 -5.75 -1.84 -4.91
CA GLU A 112 -6.90 -2.49 -4.30
C GLU A 112 -7.69 -3.22 -5.38
N TYR A 113 -7.90 -4.52 -5.19
CA TYR A 113 -8.75 -5.33 -6.05
C TYR A 113 -9.99 -5.74 -5.28
N LEU A 114 -11.09 -5.04 -5.57
CA LEU A 114 -12.40 -5.29 -5.00
C LEU A 114 -13.09 -6.38 -5.80
N CYS A 115 -13.43 -7.50 -5.17
CA CYS A 115 -14.13 -8.61 -5.79
C CYS A 115 -14.69 -9.58 -4.72
N PRO A 116 -15.64 -10.46 -5.07
CA PRO A 116 -16.21 -11.42 -4.11
C PRO A 116 -15.28 -12.58 -3.73
N ASP A 117 -14.11 -12.74 -4.36
CA ASP A 117 -13.12 -13.78 -4.05
C ASP A 117 -11.80 -13.15 -3.54
N PRO A 118 -11.67 -12.93 -2.23
CA PRO A 118 -10.46 -12.34 -1.63
C PRO A 118 -9.18 -13.15 -1.88
N GLN A 119 -9.28 -14.47 -2.09
CA GLN A 119 -8.10 -15.31 -2.30
C GLN A 119 -7.56 -15.11 -3.72
N GLN A 120 -8.44 -15.11 -4.71
CA GLN A 120 -8.07 -14.72 -6.07
C GLN A 120 -7.51 -13.29 -6.10
N ALA A 121 -8.16 -12.38 -5.36
CA ALA A 121 -7.67 -11.00 -5.28
C ALA A 121 -6.25 -10.93 -4.71
N ALA A 122 -5.96 -11.67 -3.64
CA ALA A 122 -4.64 -11.66 -3.00
C ALA A 122 -3.54 -12.14 -3.95
N VAL A 123 -3.78 -13.26 -4.66
CA VAL A 123 -2.83 -13.79 -5.66
C VAL A 123 -2.54 -12.74 -6.74
N ARG A 124 -3.58 -12.08 -7.26
CA ARG A 124 -3.41 -11.06 -8.30
C ARG A 124 -2.72 -9.80 -7.78
N SER A 125 -3.10 -9.31 -6.61
CA SER A 125 -2.49 -8.15 -5.95
C SER A 125 -1.01 -8.38 -5.69
N GLN A 126 -0.64 -9.56 -5.20
CA GLN A 126 0.76 -9.91 -4.98
C GLN A 126 1.56 -10.01 -6.29
N ALA A 127 0.98 -10.59 -7.34
CA ALA A 127 1.63 -10.66 -8.65
C ALA A 127 1.88 -9.26 -9.25
N ILE A 128 0.93 -8.34 -9.09
CA ILE A 128 1.07 -6.93 -9.50
C ILE A 128 2.16 -6.23 -8.68
N ALA A 129 2.21 -6.48 -7.36
CA ALA A 129 3.27 -5.93 -6.51
C ALA A 129 4.66 -6.44 -6.95
N ALA A 130 4.81 -7.74 -7.17
CA ALA A 130 6.04 -8.34 -7.70
C ALA A 130 6.44 -7.73 -9.06
N GLY A 131 5.49 -7.62 -9.99
CA GLY A 131 5.72 -6.98 -11.28
C GLY A 131 6.18 -5.52 -11.17
N PHE A 132 5.66 -4.76 -10.19
CA PHE A 132 6.11 -3.40 -9.94
C PHE A 132 7.56 -3.37 -9.47
N PHE A 133 7.93 -4.20 -8.49
CA PHE A 133 9.32 -4.27 -8.00
C PHE A 133 10.29 -4.76 -9.07
N ASP A 134 9.89 -5.77 -9.85
CA ASP A 134 10.67 -6.28 -10.98
C ASP A 134 10.91 -5.21 -12.05
N SER A 135 9.89 -4.39 -12.34
CA SER A 135 9.99 -3.29 -13.32
C SER A 135 11.01 -2.21 -12.91
N LEU A 136 11.23 -2.05 -11.60
CA LEU A 136 12.23 -1.15 -11.05
C LEU A 136 13.64 -1.78 -11.00
N GLY A 137 13.76 -3.09 -11.27
CA GLY A 137 15.01 -3.83 -11.11
C GLY A 137 15.42 -4.00 -9.64
N LEU A 138 14.47 -3.90 -8.70
CA LEU A 138 14.72 -4.10 -7.28
C LEU A 138 14.98 -5.58 -6.99
N ARG A 139 15.96 -5.84 -6.12
CA ARG A 139 16.10 -7.13 -5.44
C ARG A 139 15.25 -7.11 -4.18
N TYR A 140 14.38 -8.11 -4.03
CA TYR A 140 13.51 -8.21 -2.87
C TYR A 140 13.22 -9.67 -2.52
N VAL A 141 12.73 -9.89 -1.31
CA VAL A 141 12.21 -11.15 -0.82
C VAL A 141 10.73 -10.97 -0.53
N VAL A 142 9.93 -11.94 -0.94
CA VAL A 142 8.51 -12.04 -0.56
C VAL A 142 8.41 -12.89 0.69
N ASP A 143 7.77 -12.37 1.74
CA ASP A 143 7.41 -13.13 2.93
C ASP A 143 5.89 -13.36 2.96
N ASP A 144 5.48 -14.56 2.55
CA ASP A 144 4.07 -15.02 2.55
C ASP A 144 3.59 -15.51 3.93
N ALA A 145 4.50 -15.65 4.90
CA ALA A 145 4.16 -16.02 6.27
C ALA A 145 3.89 -14.78 7.15
N ALA A 146 3.93 -13.58 6.57
CA ALA A 146 3.77 -12.33 7.29
C ALA A 146 2.40 -12.25 7.99
N ARG A 147 2.44 -11.99 9.31
CA ARG A 147 1.27 -11.55 10.06
C ARG A 147 1.10 -10.05 9.88
N ARG A 148 -0.12 -9.61 9.59
CA ARG A 148 -0.41 -8.19 9.41
C ARG A 148 -0.93 -7.58 10.71
N GLY A 149 -0.53 -6.34 10.96
CA GLY A 149 -0.90 -5.62 12.17
C GLY A 149 -2.34 -5.13 12.20
N LEU A 150 -3.12 -5.25 11.10
CA LEU A 150 -4.50 -4.76 11.01
C LEU A 150 -5.46 -5.95 11.07
N SER A 151 -6.49 -5.87 11.91
CA SER A 151 -7.38 -7.01 12.19
C SER A 151 -8.31 -7.38 11.04
N TYR A 152 -8.52 -6.48 10.06
CA TYR A 152 -9.37 -6.77 8.91
C TYR A 152 -8.81 -7.83 7.96
N TYR A 153 -7.51 -8.15 8.05
CA TYR A 153 -6.91 -9.17 7.20
C TYR A 153 -7.43 -10.56 7.57
N LEU A 154 -7.81 -11.35 6.56
CA LEU A 154 -8.35 -12.69 6.76
C LEU A 154 -7.30 -13.57 7.46
N ASP A 155 -7.70 -14.20 8.58
CA ASP A 155 -6.84 -14.98 9.47
C ASP A 155 -5.60 -14.23 10.00
N GLY A 156 -5.56 -12.90 9.92
CA GLY A 156 -4.39 -12.07 10.23
C GLY A 156 -3.18 -12.33 9.32
N ARG A 157 -3.40 -12.92 8.13
CA ARG A 157 -2.34 -13.28 7.16
C ARG A 157 -2.25 -12.26 6.03
N GLY A 158 -1.07 -12.17 5.43
CA GLY A 158 -0.82 -11.36 4.25
C GLY A 158 0.58 -11.63 3.72
N PHE A 159 1.11 -10.68 2.96
CA PHE A 159 2.48 -10.74 2.46
C PHE A 159 3.24 -9.45 2.74
N GLU A 160 4.56 -9.55 2.77
CA GLU A 160 5.48 -8.42 2.78
C GLU A 160 6.49 -8.52 1.64
N MET A 161 6.81 -7.37 1.04
CA MET A 161 7.93 -7.26 0.10
C MET A 161 9.09 -6.58 0.82
N ARG A 162 10.19 -7.32 0.98
CA ARG A 162 11.32 -6.93 1.81
C ARG A 162 12.57 -6.66 0.97
N CYS A 163 13.15 -5.48 1.13
CA CYS A 163 14.49 -5.15 0.65
C CYS A 163 15.46 -5.25 1.84
N THR A 164 16.17 -6.37 1.93
CA THR A 164 16.94 -6.75 3.13
C THR A 164 18.08 -5.79 3.45
N GLU A 165 18.56 -5.02 2.46
CA GLU A 165 19.63 -4.02 2.65
C GLU A 165 19.21 -2.89 3.60
N LEU A 166 17.90 -2.67 3.83
CA LEU A 166 17.38 -1.65 4.76
C LEU A 166 17.33 -2.11 6.22
N GLY A 167 17.75 -3.35 6.52
CA GLY A 167 17.77 -3.89 7.88
C GLY A 167 16.40 -3.84 8.57
N ALA A 168 16.30 -3.16 9.70
CA ALA A 168 15.06 -3.05 10.48
C ALA A 168 13.88 -2.41 9.71
N GLN A 169 14.14 -1.72 8.60
CA GLN A 169 13.12 -1.05 7.77
C GLN A 169 12.90 -1.77 6.43
N GLN A 170 13.29 -3.05 6.34
CA GLN A 170 13.24 -3.84 5.10
C GLN A 170 11.86 -3.96 4.47
N GLN A 171 10.77 -3.85 5.23
CA GLN A 171 9.42 -3.94 4.69
C GLN A 171 9.09 -2.68 3.86
N VAL A 172 9.19 -2.80 2.53
CA VAL A 172 8.89 -1.71 1.57
C VAL A 172 7.42 -1.71 1.18
N ALA A 173 6.83 -2.90 1.01
CA ALA A 173 5.41 -3.05 0.75
C ALA A 173 4.80 -4.14 1.63
N GLY A 174 3.48 -4.10 1.79
CA GLY A 174 2.74 -5.18 2.41
C GLY A 174 1.25 -5.11 2.08
N GLY A 175 0.62 -6.27 2.10
CA GLY A 175 -0.77 -6.43 1.66
C GLY A 175 -1.35 -7.76 2.10
N GLY A 176 -2.54 -8.06 1.60
CA GLY A 176 -3.27 -9.28 1.94
C GLY A 176 -4.76 -9.21 1.61
N ALA A 177 -5.44 -10.33 1.82
CA ALA A 177 -6.88 -10.46 1.63
C ALA A 177 -7.66 -9.85 2.80
N TYR A 178 -8.77 -9.19 2.47
CA TYR A 178 -9.79 -8.71 3.39
C TYR A 178 -11.18 -9.12 2.84
N ARG A 179 -12.26 -8.88 3.57
CA ARG A 179 -13.59 -9.41 3.21
C ARG A 179 -14.03 -9.01 1.79
N GLU A 180 -13.78 -7.76 1.42
CA GLU A 180 -14.24 -7.15 0.17
C GLU A 180 -13.26 -7.33 -1.01
N GLY A 181 -12.11 -7.99 -0.80
CA GLY A 181 -11.09 -8.15 -1.84
C GLY A 181 -9.68 -8.33 -1.27
N ALA A 182 -8.68 -7.78 -1.95
CA ALA A 182 -7.31 -7.75 -1.47
C ALA A 182 -6.52 -6.59 -2.08
N GLY A 183 -5.48 -6.15 -1.37
CA GLY A 183 -4.65 -5.06 -1.85
C GLY A 183 -3.31 -5.01 -1.16
N PHE A 184 -2.54 -3.98 -1.48
CA PHE A 184 -1.26 -3.70 -0.85
C PHE A 184 -0.95 -2.20 -0.84
N GLY A 185 -0.08 -1.81 0.08
CA GLY A 185 0.56 -0.51 0.12
C GLY A 185 2.06 -0.59 -0.03
N ILE A 186 2.63 0.28 -0.85
CA ILE A 186 4.07 0.54 -0.98
C ILE A 186 4.37 1.87 -0.28
N GLY A 187 5.30 1.85 0.68
CA GLY A 187 5.80 3.08 1.29
C GLY A 187 6.82 3.75 0.38
N ALA A 188 6.48 4.91 -0.20
CA ALA A 188 7.31 5.57 -1.21
C ALA A 188 8.69 5.95 -0.66
N GLU A 189 8.77 6.40 0.59
CA GLU A 189 10.02 6.76 1.24
C GLU A 189 10.94 5.55 1.40
N ARG A 190 10.40 4.38 1.77
CA ARG A 190 11.18 3.14 1.88
C ARG A 190 11.56 2.58 0.51
N LEU A 191 10.69 2.75 -0.50
CA LEU A 191 11.00 2.39 -1.87
C LEU A 191 12.20 3.17 -2.39
N LEU A 192 12.22 4.49 -2.18
CA LEU A 192 13.36 5.35 -2.56
C LEU A 192 14.64 4.97 -1.82
N LEU A 193 14.55 4.65 -0.53
CA LEU A 193 15.70 4.15 0.24
C LEU A 193 16.21 2.81 -0.32
N ALA A 194 15.32 1.88 -0.66
CA ALA A 194 15.68 0.60 -1.26
C ALA A 194 16.37 0.80 -2.61
N MET A 195 15.81 1.63 -3.49
CA MET A 195 16.41 1.96 -4.78
C MET A 195 17.82 2.56 -4.59
N THR A 196 17.96 3.52 -3.69
CA THR A 196 19.26 4.16 -3.38
C THR A 196 20.27 3.14 -2.85
N ALA A 197 19.86 2.30 -1.89
CA ALA A 197 20.72 1.27 -1.31
C ALA A 197 21.19 0.22 -2.34
N GLN A 198 20.40 0.00 -3.39
CA GLN A 198 20.71 -0.94 -4.47
C GLN A 198 21.37 -0.30 -5.69
N GLY A 199 21.64 1.02 -5.65
CA GLY A 199 22.26 1.76 -6.75
C GLY A 199 21.35 1.95 -7.97
N ILE A 200 20.04 2.01 -7.76
CA ILE A 200 19.03 2.26 -8.80
C ILE A 200 18.76 3.76 -8.82
N ASP A 201 19.17 4.44 -9.89
CA ASP A 201 18.95 5.88 -10.05
C ASP A 201 17.47 6.19 -10.28
N SER A 202 16.86 6.98 -9.39
CA SER A 202 15.49 7.49 -9.53
C SER A 202 15.32 8.55 -10.62
N LEU A 203 16.42 8.95 -11.27
CA LEU A 203 16.51 10.10 -12.19
C LEU A 203 17.24 9.76 -13.51
N SER A 204 17.29 8.49 -13.92
CA SER A 204 17.73 8.19 -15.28
C SER A 204 16.61 8.55 -16.26
N PRO A 205 16.79 9.54 -17.16
CA PRO A 205 15.78 9.96 -18.13
C PRO A 205 15.40 8.85 -19.12
#